data_AF-M2SD97-F1
#
_entry.id   AF-M2SD97-F1
#
_cell.length_a   1.000
_cell.length_b   1.000
_cell.length_c   1.000
_cell.angle_alpha   90.00
_cell.angle_beta   90.00
_cell.angle_gamma   90.00
#
_symmetry.space_group_name_H-M   'P 1'
#
loop_
_entity.id
_entity.type
_entity.pdbx_description
1 polymer ?
#
loop_
_entity_poly.entity_id
_entity_poly.type
_entity_poly.pdbx_seq_one_letter_code
_entity_poly.pdbx_strand_id
1 'polypeptide(L)'
;MIIINQQRAIGFKAGIYTNYNNWDQIFGLDYTFKYADEYPLWYAHYDSWDSFGDFTPFGGWSRPTMKQYNGDMTACSHDVDYNYKP
;
A
#
# COMPACT_ATOMS: atom_id res chain seq x y z
N MET A 1 -4.10 14.13 8.43
CA MET A 1 -4.32 13.79 7.01
C MET A 1 -5.18 14.82 6.30
N ILE A 2 -4.59 15.94 5.85
CA ILE A 2 -5.32 17.04 5.18
C ILE A 2 -5.76 16.64 3.76
N ILE A 3 -4.87 15.98 3.01
CA ILE A 3 -5.13 15.57 1.61
C ILE A 3 -6.31 14.59 1.52
N ILE A 4 -6.38 13.60 2.41
CA ILE A 4 -7.48 12.62 2.47
C ILE A 4 -8.83 13.31 2.66
N ASN A 5 -8.92 14.27 3.58
CA ASN A 5 -10.18 14.98 3.81
C ASN A 5 -10.63 15.74 2.56
N GLN A 6 -9.69 16.38 1.85
CA GLN A 6 -9.99 17.08 0.60
C GLN A 6 -10.40 16.12 -0.51
N GLN A 7 -9.69 14.99 -0.67
CA GLN A 7 -10.03 13.96 -1.65
C GLN A 7 -11.45 13.44 -1.45
N ARG A 8 -11.84 13.16 -0.19
CA ARG A 8 -13.21 12.77 0.15
C ARG A 8 -14.22 13.87 -0.18
N ALA A 9 -13.91 15.12 0.16
CA ALA A 9 -14.80 16.27 -0.07
C ALA A 9 -15.12 16.49 -1.57
N ILE A 10 -14.16 16.19 -2.45
CA ILE A 10 -14.35 16.33 -3.91
C ILE A 10 -14.73 15.01 -4.61
N GLY A 11 -14.90 13.91 -3.87
CA GLY A 11 -15.22 12.60 -4.44
C GLY A 11 -14.09 11.96 -5.26
N PHE A 12 -12.84 12.38 -5.04
CA PHE A 12 -11.68 11.80 -5.72
C PHE A 12 -11.38 10.40 -5.15
N LYS A 13 -11.30 9.40 -6.02
CA LYS A 13 -10.95 8.03 -5.64
C LYS A 13 -9.43 7.88 -5.59
N ALA A 14 -8.90 7.47 -4.44
CA ALA A 14 -7.47 7.28 -4.23
C ALA A 14 -7.21 5.98 -3.46
N GLY A 15 -5.98 5.48 -3.56
CA GLY A 15 -5.42 4.42 -2.71
C GLY A 15 -4.20 4.92 -1.94
N ILE A 16 -3.71 4.11 -1.02
CA ILE A 16 -2.51 4.39 -0.22
C ILE A 16 -1.40 3.42 -0.62
N TYR A 17 -0.24 3.95 -0.98
CA TYR A 17 0.99 3.17 -1.15
C TYR A 17 1.87 3.33 0.09
N THR A 18 2.21 2.22 0.76
CA THR A 18 3.10 2.21 1.93
C THR A 18 3.54 0.78 2.24
N ASN A 19 4.42 0.62 3.24
CA ASN A 19 4.75 -0.66 3.85
C ASN A 19 4.59 -0.60 5.38
N TYR A 20 4.65 -1.76 6.03
CA TYR A 20 4.51 -1.92 7.48
C TYR A 20 5.51 -1.06 8.26
N ASN A 21 6.78 -1.07 7.86
CA ASN A 21 7.86 -0.36 8.56
C ASN A 21 7.71 1.16 8.44
N ASN A 22 7.37 1.66 7.24
CA ASN A 22 7.12 3.09 7.02
C ASN A 22 5.91 3.55 7.82
N TRP A 23 4.86 2.73 7.90
CA TRP A 23 3.69 3.05 8.72
C TRP A 23 4.07 3.18 10.20
N ASP A 24 4.82 2.21 10.73
CA ASP A 24 5.30 2.24 12.12
C ASP A 24 6.17 3.47 12.39
N GLN A 25 7.12 3.78 11.51
CA GLN A 25 8.02 4.93 11.69
C GLN A 25 7.33 6.29 11.64
N ILE A 26 6.24 6.42 10.87
CA ILE A 26 5.56 7.71 10.65
C ILE A 26 4.38 7.90 11.62
N PHE A 27 3.61 6.84 11.85
CA PHE A 27 2.37 6.89 12.61
C PHE A 27 2.40 6.05 13.89
N GLY A 28 3.26 5.03 13.94
CA GLY A 28 3.20 3.95 14.93
C GLY A 28 2.17 2.88 14.55
N LEU A 29 2.46 1.62 14.88
CA LEU A 29 1.54 0.51 14.60
C LEU A 29 0.21 0.60 15.37
N ASP A 30 0.20 1.27 16.51
CA ASP A 30 -1.02 1.51 17.30
C ASP A 30 -1.99 2.49 16.61
N TYR A 31 -1.50 3.28 15.65
CA TYR A 31 -2.33 4.19 14.89
C TYR A 31 -3.14 3.45 13.83
N THR A 32 -4.47 3.52 13.98
CA THR A 32 -5.43 3.02 13.00
C THR A 32 -5.96 4.17 12.15
N PHE A 33 -5.80 4.06 10.83
CA PHE A 33 -6.40 5.00 9.90
C PHE A 33 -7.90 4.70 9.76
N LYS A 34 -8.73 5.64 10.22
CA LYS A 34 -10.19 5.51 10.26
C LYS A 34 -10.90 5.25 8.92
N TYR A 35 -10.22 5.39 7.80
CA TYR A 35 -10.78 5.16 6.46
C TYR A 35 -10.04 4.06 5.70
N ALA A 36 -9.36 3.14 6.40
CA ALA A 36 -8.62 2.05 5.77
C ALA A 36 -9.52 1.13 4.90
N ASP A 37 -10.80 1.02 5.24
CA ASP A 37 -11.82 0.30 4.48
C ASP A 37 -12.26 1.03 3.19
N GLU A 38 -12.21 2.36 3.17
CA GLU A 38 -12.52 3.19 2.00
C GLU A 38 -11.33 3.34 1.03
N TYR A 39 -10.09 3.16 1.51
CA TYR A 39 -8.87 3.41 0.75
C TYR A 39 -8.10 2.11 0.48
N PRO A 40 -8.06 1.61 -0.78
CA PRO A 40 -7.32 0.39 -1.10
C PRO A 40 -5.83 0.57 -0.83
N LEU A 41 -5.23 -0.45 -0.21
CA LEU A 41 -3.80 -0.50 0.09
C LEU A 41 -3.01 -1.12 -1.07
N TRP A 42 -2.02 -0.39 -1.56
CA TRP A 42 -0.91 -0.89 -2.37
C TRP A 42 0.30 -1.09 -1.46
N TYR A 43 0.50 -2.33 -1.03
CA TYR A 43 1.50 -2.71 -0.04
C TYR A 43 2.86 -2.97 -0.69
N ALA A 44 3.92 -2.32 -0.24
CA ALA A 44 5.28 -2.58 -0.73
C ALA A 44 6.00 -3.59 0.17
N HIS A 45 6.45 -4.70 -0.41
CA HIS A 45 7.36 -5.63 0.26
C HIS A 45 8.14 -6.42 -0.78
N TYR A 46 9.43 -6.15 -0.87
CA TYR A 46 10.28 -6.62 -1.95
C TYR A 46 10.86 -8.01 -1.68
N ASP A 47 9.98 -8.99 -1.59
CA ASP A 47 10.31 -10.39 -1.29
C ASP A 47 10.36 -11.29 -2.53
N SER A 48 10.15 -10.72 -3.72
CA SER A 48 10.03 -11.47 -4.99
C SER A 48 8.84 -12.42 -5.08
N TRP A 49 7.85 -12.31 -4.18
CA TRP A 49 6.69 -13.20 -4.14
C TRP A 49 5.43 -12.43 -4.53
N ASP A 50 4.83 -12.82 -5.66
CA ASP A 50 3.60 -12.26 -6.23
C ASP A 50 2.34 -12.81 -5.54
N SER A 51 2.32 -12.74 -4.21
CA SER A 51 1.16 -13.12 -3.39
C SER A 51 1.02 -12.21 -2.19
N PHE A 52 -0.08 -12.37 -1.44
CA PHE A 52 -0.29 -11.65 -0.17
C PHE A 52 -0.06 -12.54 1.06
N GLY A 53 0.56 -13.72 0.88
CA GLY A 53 0.76 -14.68 1.97
C GLY A 53 1.65 -14.17 3.11
N ASP A 54 2.48 -13.16 2.83
CA ASP A 54 3.40 -12.51 3.75
C ASP A 54 2.79 -11.28 4.46
N PHE A 55 1.57 -10.87 4.09
CA PHE A 55 0.99 -9.62 4.60
C PHE A 55 0.69 -9.70 6.10
N THR A 56 1.23 -8.75 6.85
CA THR A 56 0.87 -8.50 8.25
C THR A 56 -0.07 -7.29 8.32
N PRO A 57 -1.24 -7.39 8.97
CA PRO A 57 -2.15 -6.25 9.13
C PRO A 57 -1.50 -5.06 9.86
N PHE A 58 -1.74 -3.85 9.35
CA PHE A 58 -1.31 -2.59 9.98
C PHE A 58 -2.24 -1.44 9.55
N GLY A 59 -2.24 -0.34 10.31
CA GLY A 59 -2.94 0.90 9.91
C GLY A 59 -4.45 0.79 9.74
N GLY A 60 -5.07 -0.32 10.14
CA GLY A 60 -6.49 -0.63 9.91
C GLY A 60 -6.78 -1.53 8.70
N TRP A 61 -5.79 -1.82 7.85
CA TRP A 61 -5.95 -2.75 6.74
C TRP A 61 -5.77 -4.19 7.18
N SER A 62 -6.80 -5.02 6.96
CA SER A 62 -6.74 -6.47 7.17
C SER A 62 -6.24 -7.26 5.95
N ARG A 63 -6.27 -6.64 4.76
CA ARG A 63 -5.77 -7.22 3.50
C ARG A 63 -5.35 -6.11 2.53
N PRO A 64 -4.29 -6.32 1.73
CA PRO A 64 -3.92 -5.41 0.67
C PRO A 64 -4.81 -5.61 -0.56
N THR A 65 -4.86 -4.59 -1.42
CA THR A 65 -5.50 -4.64 -2.74
C THR A 65 -4.50 -4.96 -3.85
N MET A 66 -3.26 -4.48 -3.71
CA MET A 66 -2.14 -4.70 -4.62
C MET A 66 -0.85 -4.81 -3.81
N LYS A 67 0.16 -5.52 -4.33
CA LYS A 67 1.49 -5.58 -3.74
C LYS A 67 2.55 -5.15 -4.75
N GLN A 68 3.51 -4.34 -4.35
CA GLN A 68 4.77 -4.16 -5.08
C GLN A 68 5.80 -5.13 -4.52
N TYR A 69 6.18 -6.13 -5.32
CA TYR A 69 7.02 -7.24 -4.85
C TYR A 69 8.47 -7.17 -5.37
N ASN A 70 8.74 -6.35 -6.41
CA ASN A 70 10.09 -5.94 -6.82
C ASN A 70 10.07 -4.44 -7.22
N GLY A 71 11.12 -3.70 -6.84
CA GLY A 71 11.24 -2.26 -7.11
C GLY A 71 12.36 -1.85 -8.08
N ASP A 72 12.99 -2.81 -8.76
CA ASP A 72 14.08 -2.55 -9.71
C ASP A 72 14.22 -3.74 -10.67
N MET A 73 13.33 -3.81 -11.67
CA MET A 73 13.32 -4.89 -12.66
C MET A 73 13.44 -4.34 -14.06
N THR A 74 14.13 -5.05 -14.95
CA THR A 74 14.17 -4.68 -16.36
C THR A 74 13.13 -5.46 -17.15
N ALA A 75 12.21 -4.76 -17.82
CA ALA A 75 11.28 -5.33 -18.78
C ALA A 75 11.30 -4.51 -20.07
N CYS A 76 11.42 -5.18 -21.22
CA CYS A 76 11.48 -4.52 -22.54
C CYS A 76 12.49 -3.35 -22.60
N SER A 77 13.67 -3.52 -22.00
CA SER A 77 14.74 -2.49 -21.92
C SER A 77 14.38 -1.23 -21.11
N HIS A 78 13.43 -1.34 -20.18
CA HIS A 78 13.07 -0.28 -19.24
C HIS A 78 13.09 -0.79 -17.79
N ASP A 79 13.50 0.08 -16.87
CA ASP A 79 13.42 -0.18 -15.43
C ASP A 79 12.00 0.06 -14.94
N VAL A 80 11.45 -0.94 -14.27
CA VAL A 80 10.05 -1.00 -13.86
C VAL A 80 9.91 -1.68 -12.50
N ASP A 81 8.83 -1.34 -11.80
CA ASP A 81 8.42 -2.02 -10.58
C ASP A 81 7.41 -3.13 -10.91
N TYR A 82 7.62 -4.31 -10.33
CA TYR A 82 6.67 -5.41 -10.49
C TYR A 82 5.63 -5.41 -9.38
N ASN A 83 4.38 -5.57 -9.81
CA ASN A 83 3.21 -5.45 -8.97
C ASN A 83 2.27 -6.63 -9.17
N TYR A 84 1.72 -7.14 -8.07
CA TYR A 84 0.76 -8.23 -8.04
C TYR A 84 -0.62 -7.72 -7.64
N LYS A 85 -1.61 -8.14 -8.42
CA LYS A 85 -3.03 -8.00 -8.11
C LYS A 85 -3.72 -9.31 -8.51
N PRO A 86 -4.43 -9.99 -7.59
CA PRO A 86 -5.21 -11.19 -7.90
C PRO A 86 -6.29 -10.96 -8.96
#